data_AF-A0AAD8IKT0-F1
#
_entry.id   AF-A0AAD8IKT0-F1
#
_cell.length_a   1.000
_cell.length_b   1.000
_cell.length_c   1.000
_cell.angle_alpha   90.00
_cell.angle_beta   90.00
_cell.angle_gamma   90.00
#
_symmetry.space_group_name_H-M   'P 1'
#
loop_
_entity.id
_entity.type
_entity.pdbx_description
1 polymer ?
#
loop_
_entity_poly.entity_id
_entity_poly.type
_entity_poly.pdbx_seq_one_letter_code
_entity_poly.pdbx_strand_id
1 'polypeptide(L)'
;MRGLLVDLIGGIGQVAVKAAGVSAMFRKKDEKLTGVILKKDEQILDLGKQLGEMKLLRDGEVSGLRIDLNKEVARNADLEKKLKEAEEKLAAVKPEADIIKDFQGTDAYLQAVADAGAPEVLRSWKVAETLIKTNPEATWEIFVEAFLAAKDAIDRGEGEPEFYQGPNPLIFPSETPFLDAVNKPVE
;
A
#
# COMPACT_ATOMS: atom_id res chain seq x y z
N MET A 1 -104.30 -8.78 63.36
CA MET A 1 -103.81 -7.68 62.50
C MET A 1 -102.39 -7.20 62.82
N ARG A 2 -101.84 -7.34 64.04
CA ARG A 2 -100.49 -6.82 64.36
C ARG A 2 -99.29 -7.62 63.78
N GLY A 3 -99.42 -8.93 63.52
CA GLY A 3 -98.32 -9.75 62.97
C GLY A 3 -97.96 -9.44 61.51
N LEU A 4 -98.96 -9.22 60.66
CA LEU A 4 -98.79 -8.92 59.22
C LEU A 4 -98.07 -7.59 58.95
N LEU A 5 -98.16 -6.61 59.86
CA LEU A 5 -97.52 -5.30 59.69
C LEU A 5 -96.02 -5.34 60.04
N VAL A 6 -95.63 -6.18 61.00
CA VAL A 6 -94.22 -6.35 61.41
C VAL A 6 -93.44 -7.11 60.35
N ASP A 7 -94.04 -8.15 59.74
CA ASP A 7 -93.42 -8.91 58.66
C ASP A 7 -93.26 -8.07 57.36
N LEU A 8 -94.22 -7.20 57.06
CA LEU A 8 -94.15 -6.32 55.88
C LEU A 8 -93.02 -5.27 56.01
N ILE A 9 -92.86 -4.67 57.20
CA ILE A 9 -91.79 -3.69 57.47
C ILE A 9 -90.42 -4.37 57.49
N GLY A 10 -90.32 -5.57 58.09
CA GLY A 10 -89.09 -6.39 58.06
C GLY A 10 -88.69 -6.81 56.64
N GLY A 11 -89.66 -7.17 55.80
CA GLY A 11 -89.44 -7.51 54.39
C GLY A 11 -88.93 -6.34 53.56
N ILE A 12 -89.52 -5.15 53.71
CA ILE A 12 -89.08 -3.92 53.02
C ILE A 12 -87.66 -3.51 53.45
N GLY A 13 -87.34 -3.62 54.76
CA GLY A 13 -86.01 -3.35 55.28
C GLY A 13 -84.93 -4.28 54.69
N GLN A 14 -85.22 -5.58 54.57
CA GLN A 14 -84.29 -6.52 53.94
C GLN A 14 -84.11 -6.28 52.44
N VAL A 15 -85.16 -5.88 51.72
CA VAL A 15 -85.06 -5.53 50.29
C VAL A 15 -84.21 -4.29 50.07
N ALA A 16 -84.35 -3.26 50.91
CA ALA A 16 -83.53 -2.04 50.84
C ALA A 16 -82.04 -2.32 51.11
N VAL A 17 -81.72 -3.15 52.10
CA VAL A 17 -80.33 -3.55 52.41
C VAL A 17 -79.73 -4.37 51.26
N LYS A 18 -80.50 -5.30 50.66
CA LYS A 18 -80.06 -6.07 49.49
C LYS A 18 -79.82 -5.17 48.27
N ALA A 19 -80.71 -4.21 48.00
CA ALA A 19 -80.56 -3.24 46.91
C ALA A 19 -79.30 -2.37 47.09
N ALA A 20 -79.05 -1.88 48.30
CA ALA A 20 -77.86 -1.10 48.62
C ALA A 20 -76.55 -1.91 48.43
N GLY A 21 -76.55 -3.18 48.85
CA GLY A 21 -75.41 -4.08 48.64
C GLY A 21 -75.11 -4.35 47.16
N VAL A 22 -76.15 -4.51 46.34
CA VAL A 22 -76.03 -4.67 44.88
C VAL A 22 -75.47 -3.39 44.25
N SER A 23 -75.98 -2.21 44.61
CA SER A 23 -75.47 -0.93 44.11
C SER A 23 -74.00 -0.67 44.49
N ALA A 24 -73.59 -1.01 45.71
CA ALA A 24 -72.19 -0.90 46.13
C ALA A 24 -71.26 -1.85 45.35
N MET A 25 -71.74 -3.06 45.05
CA MET A 25 -71.00 -4.02 44.24
C MET A 25 -70.81 -3.53 42.79
N PHE A 26 -71.83 -2.92 42.19
CA PHE A 26 -71.72 -2.31 40.86
C PHE A 26 -70.71 -1.16 40.86
N ARG A 27 -70.78 -0.23 41.81
CA ARG A 27 -69.79 0.86 41.95
C ARG A 27 -68.35 0.34 42.05
N LYS A 28 -68.12 -0.68 42.88
CA LYS A 28 -66.78 -1.29 43.02
C LYS A 28 -66.29 -1.96 41.74
N LYS A 29 -67.19 -2.55 40.94
CA LYS A 29 -66.86 -3.10 39.62
C LYS A 29 -66.54 -2.00 38.62
N ASP A 30 -67.31 -0.92 38.61
CA ASP A 30 -67.10 0.23 37.72
C ASP A 30 -65.77 0.92 38.03
N GLU A 31 -65.47 1.21 39.29
CA GLU A 31 -64.18 1.76 39.73
C GLU A 31 -63.00 0.87 39.30
N LYS A 32 -63.13 -0.45 39.46
CA LYS A 32 -62.11 -1.41 39.03
C LYS A 32 -61.95 -1.40 37.51
N LEU A 33 -63.04 -1.32 36.75
CA LEU A 33 -63.02 -1.28 35.30
C LEU A 33 -62.39 0.01 34.79
N THR A 34 -62.75 1.16 35.36
CA THR A 34 -62.13 2.46 35.07
C THR A 34 -60.63 2.44 35.36
N GLY A 35 -60.20 1.86 36.49
CA GLY A 35 -58.77 1.72 36.80
C GLY A 35 -58.02 0.82 35.83
N VAL A 36 -58.66 -0.22 35.28
CA VAL A 36 -58.06 -1.06 34.22
C VAL A 36 -57.97 -0.32 32.89
N ILE A 37 -58.99 0.47 32.53
CA ILE A 37 -58.99 1.27 31.30
C ILE A 37 -57.85 2.30 31.35
N LEU A 38 -57.74 3.07 32.44
CA LEU A 38 -56.67 4.07 32.59
C LEU A 38 -55.27 3.45 32.46
N LYS A 39 -55.04 2.30 33.10
CA LYS A 39 -53.75 1.59 32.98
C LYS A 39 -53.47 1.12 31.56
N LYS A 40 -54.49 0.69 30.82
CA LYS A 40 -54.33 0.28 29.42
C LYS A 40 -54.07 1.50 28.53
N ASP A 41 -54.72 2.63 28.77
CA ASP A 41 -54.49 3.87 28.03
C ASP A 41 -53.07 4.39 28.24
N GLU A 42 -52.57 4.35 29.48
CA GLU A 42 -51.17 4.66 29.79
C GLU A 42 -50.20 3.74 29.05
N GLN A 43 -50.47 2.43 29.01
CA GLN A 43 -49.66 1.46 28.25
C GLN A 43 -49.71 1.73 26.75
N ILE A 44 -50.86 2.08 26.19
CA ILE A 44 -51.00 2.42 24.76
C ILE A 44 -50.19 3.66 24.42
N LEU A 45 -50.19 4.68 25.29
CA LEU A 45 -49.39 5.89 25.11
C LEU A 45 -47.88 5.59 25.15
N ASP A 46 -47.43 4.78 26.11
CA ASP A 46 -46.02 4.40 26.22
C ASP A 46 -45.55 3.57 25.00
N LEU A 47 -46.33 2.58 24.59
CA LEU A 47 -46.05 1.79 23.38
C LEU A 47 -46.04 2.67 22.12
N GLY A 48 -46.95 3.64 22.03
CA GLY A 48 -46.99 4.60 20.92
C GLY A 48 -45.71 5.44 20.85
N LYS A 49 -45.20 5.89 22.00
CA LYS A 49 -43.95 6.64 22.10
C LYS A 49 -42.75 5.78 21.70
N GLN A 50 -42.63 4.57 22.24
CA GLN A 50 -41.56 3.64 21.90
C GLN A 50 -41.55 3.28 20.41
N LEU A 51 -42.73 3.08 19.81
CA LEU A 51 -42.87 2.83 18.38
C LEU A 51 -42.40 4.03 17.54
N GLY A 52 -42.70 5.26 17.99
CA GLY A 52 -42.22 6.48 17.34
C GLY A 52 -40.71 6.62 17.36
N GLU A 53 -40.09 6.40 18.53
CA GLU A 53 -38.62 6.42 18.69
C GLU A 53 -37.94 5.34 17.84
N MET A 54 -38.47 4.11 17.83
CA MET A 54 -37.94 3.02 17.02
C MET A 54 -38.04 3.30 15.52
N LYS A 55 -39.11 3.97 15.06
CA LYS A 55 -39.24 4.38 13.66
C LYS A 55 -38.19 5.43 13.29
N LEU A 56 -37.99 6.45 14.13
CA LEU A 56 -37.00 7.49 13.87
C LEU A 56 -35.57 6.92 13.82
N LEU A 57 -35.23 6.01 14.74
CA LEU A 57 -33.94 5.31 14.73
C LEU A 57 -33.75 4.51 13.44
N ARG A 58 -34.75 3.70 13.08
CA ARG A 58 -34.72 2.91 11.84
C ARG A 58 -34.57 3.79 10.60
N ASP A 59 -35.34 4.86 10.49
CA ASP A 59 -35.30 5.75 9.33
C ASP A 59 -33.93 6.45 9.24
N GLY A 60 -33.34 6.81 10.38
CA GLY A 60 -31.97 7.32 10.47
C GLY A 60 -30.93 6.31 10.01
N GLU A 61 -30.99 5.07 10.51
CA GLU A 61 -30.08 3.99 10.13
C GLU A 61 -30.18 3.65 8.64
N VAL A 62 -31.40 3.49 8.11
CA VAL A 62 -31.64 3.19 6.69
C VAL A 62 -31.14 4.33 5.81
N SER A 63 -31.33 5.59 6.21
CA SER A 63 -30.78 6.75 5.51
C SER A 63 -29.25 6.72 5.50
N GLY A 64 -28.63 6.45 6.65
CA GLY A 64 -27.17 6.35 6.77
C GLY A 64 -26.58 5.24 5.89
N LEU A 65 -27.15 4.03 5.97
CA LEU A 65 -26.74 2.90 5.14
C LEU A 65 -26.87 3.19 3.64
N ARG A 66 -27.90 3.93 3.23
CA ARG A 66 -28.07 4.32 1.82
C ARG A 66 -27.01 5.31 1.35
N ILE A 67 -26.61 6.25 2.21
CA ILE A 67 -25.52 7.18 1.91
C ILE A 67 -24.21 6.42 1.76
N ASP A 68 -23.91 5.51 2.68
CA ASP A 68 -22.66 4.75 2.64
C ASP A 68 -22.61 3.78 1.47
N LEU A 69 -23.73 3.12 1.15
CA LEU A 69 -23.85 2.29 -0.05
C LEU A 69 -23.57 3.11 -1.32
N ASN A 70 -24.13 4.31 -1.44
CA ASN A 70 -23.90 5.17 -2.61
C ASN A 70 -22.42 5.58 -2.73
N LYS A 71 -21.74 5.84 -1.60
CA LYS A 71 -20.29 6.14 -1.60
C LYS A 71 -19.49 4.94 -2.09
N GLU A 72 -19.79 3.73 -1.59
CA GLU A 72 -19.08 2.51 -2.00
C GLU A 72 -19.36 2.16 -3.46
N VAL A 73 -20.58 2.35 -3.96
CA VAL A 73 -20.89 2.20 -5.39
C VAL A 73 -20.07 3.16 -6.25
N ALA A 74 -19.99 4.44 -5.85
CA ALA A 74 -19.18 5.43 -6.58
C ALA A 74 -17.69 5.08 -6.55
N ARG A 75 -17.19 4.59 -5.41
CA ARG A 75 -15.80 4.14 -5.26
C ARG A 75 -15.51 2.92 -6.14
N ASN A 76 -16.41 1.95 -6.18
CA ASN A 76 -16.25 0.77 -7.04
C ASN A 76 -16.23 1.15 -8.53
N ALA A 77 -17.10 2.07 -8.96
CA ALA A 77 -17.08 2.56 -10.34
C ALA A 77 -15.76 3.27 -10.70
N ASP A 78 -15.18 4.04 -9.79
CA ASP A 78 -13.86 4.67 -9.98
C ASP A 78 -12.73 3.62 -10.04
N LEU A 79 -12.80 2.59 -9.21
CA LEU A 79 -11.83 1.48 -9.22
C LEU A 79 -11.92 0.67 -10.52
N GLU A 80 -13.12 0.36 -11.01
CA GLU A 80 -13.32 -0.32 -12.29
C GLU A 80 -12.72 0.49 -13.45
N LYS A 81 -12.91 1.81 -13.44
CA LYS A 81 -12.30 2.69 -14.44
C LYS A 81 -10.78 2.64 -14.39
N LYS A 82 -10.18 2.77 -13.20
CA LYS A 82 -8.72 2.70 -13.01
C LYS A 82 -8.14 1.35 -13.38
N LEU A 83 -8.87 0.27 -13.09
CA LEU A 83 -8.47 -1.09 -13.46
C LEU A 83 -8.40 -1.22 -14.98
N LYS A 84 -9.43 -0.75 -15.69
CA LYS A 84 -9.44 -0.75 -17.15
C LYS A 84 -8.32 0.10 -17.74
N GLU A 85 -8.07 1.30 -17.21
CA GLU A 85 -6.96 2.16 -17.64
C GLU A 85 -5.59 1.48 -17.41
N ALA A 86 -5.43 0.74 -16.31
CA ALA A 86 -4.21 0.01 -16.01
C ALA A 86 -4.02 -1.21 -16.94
N GLU A 87 -5.08 -1.96 -17.23
CA GLU A 87 -5.08 -3.06 -18.19
C GLU A 87 -4.73 -2.58 -19.60
N GLU A 88 -5.31 -1.46 -20.05
CA GLU A 88 -4.98 -0.84 -21.33
C GLU A 88 -3.52 -0.41 -21.41
N LYS A 89 -2.99 0.21 -20.34
CA LYS A 89 -1.57 0.56 -20.25
C LYS A 89 -0.68 -0.66 -20.28
N LEU A 90 -1.02 -1.72 -19.54
CA LEU A 90 -0.25 -2.96 -19.52
C LEU A 90 -0.25 -3.66 -20.88
N ALA A 91 -1.40 -3.70 -21.55
CA ALA A 91 -1.52 -4.25 -22.91
C ALA A 91 -0.75 -3.41 -23.95
N ALA A 92 -0.59 -2.11 -23.71
CA ALA A 92 0.19 -1.21 -24.56
C ALA A 92 1.71 -1.25 -24.27
N VAL A 93 2.17 -1.93 -23.21
CA VAL A 93 3.60 -2.11 -22.96
C VAL A 93 4.18 -3.00 -24.05
N LYS A 94 5.14 -2.45 -24.80
CA LYS A 94 5.92 -3.23 -25.76
C LYS A 94 6.72 -4.32 -25.03
N PRO A 95 6.97 -5.48 -25.66
CA PRO A 95 7.91 -6.46 -25.14
C PRO A 95 9.26 -5.80 -24.80
N GLU A 96 9.88 -6.23 -23.71
CA GLU A 96 11.17 -5.70 -23.24
C GLU A 96 12.24 -5.71 -24.35
N ALA A 97 12.26 -6.78 -25.15
CA ALA A 97 13.15 -6.90 -26.31
C ALA A 97 12.96 -5.78 -27.34
N ASP A 98 11.72 -5.34 -27.58
CA ASP A 98 11.42 -4.26 -28.52
C ASP A 98 11.79 -2.89 -27.93
N ILE A 99 11.60 -2.70 -26.63
CA ILE A 99 12.03 -1.47 -25.93
C ILE A 99 13.55 -1.32 -25.98
N ILE A 100 14.28 -2.41 -25.71
CA ILE A 100 15.74 -2.43 -25.77
C ILE A 100 16.21 -2.17 -27.20
N LYS A 101 15.59 -2.80 -28.20
CA LYS A 101 15.92 -2.59 -29.62
C LYS A 101 15.65 -1.15 -30.06
N ASP A 102 14.53 -0.56 -29.64
CA ASP A 102 14.21 0.84 -29.92
C ASP A 102 15.23 1.78 -29.25
N PHE A 103 15.61 1.51 -28.00
CA PHE A 103 16.63 2.26 -27.27
C PHE A 103 18.01 2.16 -27.93
N GLN A 104 18.41 0.96 -28.37
CA GLN A 104 19.67 0.73 -29.08
C GLN A 104 19.79 1.51 -30.39
N GLY A 105 18.66 1.91 -30.99
CA GLY A 105 18.62 2.77 -32.16
C GLY A 105 18.78 4.27 -31.88
N THR A 106 18.89 4.68 -30.62
CA THR A 106 18.95 6.10 -30.23
C THR A 106 20.38 6.64 -30.15
N ASP A 107 20.56 7.94 -30.39
CA ASP A 107 21.84 8.63 -30.19
C ASP A 107 22.30 8.57 -28.73
N ALA A 108 21.37 8.51 -27.77
CA ALA A 108 21.68 8.35 -26.35
C ALA A 108 22.35 7.01 -26.06
N TYR A 109 21.91 5.93 -26.70
CA TYR A 109 22.58 4.63 -26.60
C TYR A 109 23.97 4.67 -27.24
N LEU A 110 24.10 5.25 -28.44
CA LEU A 110 25.40 5.40 -29.09
C LEU A 110 26.38 6.23 -28.26
N GLN A 111 25.90 7.31 -27.63
CA GLN A 111 26.69 8.13 -26.73
C GLN A 111 27.08 7.35 -25.47
N ALA A 112 26.16 6.60 -24.85
CA ALA A 112 26.47 5.76 -23.69
C ALA A 112 27.51 4.67 -24.03
N VAL A 113 27.41 4.06 -25.21
CA VAL A 113 28.42 3.10 -25.70
C VAL A 113 29.76 3.78 -25.98
N ALA A 114 29.77 5.00 -26.55
CA ALA A 114 31.01 5.74 -26.78
C ALA A 114 31.67 6.17 -25.46
N ASP A 115 30.87 6.63 -24.50
CA ASP A 115 31.30 7.05 -23.16
C ASP A 115 31.79 5.86 -22.33
N ALA A 116 31.22 4.67 -22.51
CA ALA A 116 31.72 3.43 -21.89
C ALA A 116 32.96 2.87 -22.62
N GLY A 117 32.98 2.95 -23.96
CA GLY A 117 34.03 2.37 -24.79
C GLY A 117 35.34 3.14 -24.74
N ALA A 118 35.32 4.48 -24.68
CA ALA A 118 36.55 5.27 -24.64
C ALA A 118 37.41 5.02 -23.37
N PRO A 119 36.84 4.97 -22.15
CA PRO A 119 37.58 4.55 -20.95
C PRO A 119 38.10 3.11 -21.03
N GLU A 120 37.33 2.17 -21.57
CA GLU A 120 37.75 0.77 -21.68
C GLU A 120 38.90 0.57 -22.68
N VAL A 121 38.88 1.29 -23.80
CA VAL A 121 39.97 1.31 -24.79
C VAL A 121 41.23 1.90 -24.17
N LEU A 122 41.12 3.03 -23.47
CA LEU A 122 42.26 3.65 -22.78
C LEU A 122 42.82 2.73 -21.68
N ARG A 123 41.96 2.08 -20.91
CA ARG A 123 42.37 1.10 -19.88
C ARG A 123 43.10 -0.08 -20.48
N SER A 124 42.57 -0.64 -21.57
CA SER A 124 43.21 -1.72 -22.32
C SER A 124 44.60 -1.31 -22.79
N TRP A 125 44.74 -0.09 -23.30
CA TRP A 125 46.03 0.46 -23.74
C TRP A 125 47.04 0.61 -22.60
N LYS A 126 46.64 1.13 -21.43
CA LYS A 126 47.54 1.31 -20.28
C LYS A 126 48.02 -0.02 -19.70
N VAL A 127 47.11 -0.99 -19.60
CA VAL A 127 47.45 -2.35 -19.15
C VAL A 127 48.39 -3.02 -20.15
N ALA A 128 48.06 -2.98 -21.45
CA ALA A 128 48.91 -3.54 -22.50
C ALA A 128 50.29 -2.88 -22.55
N GLU A 129 50.36 -1.54 -22.46
CA GLU A 129 51.62 -0.79 -22.49
C GLU A 129 52.51 -1.20 -21.33
N THR A 130 51.96 -1.26 -20.11
CA THR A 130 52.71 -1.70 -18.93
C THR A 130 53.21 -3.12 -19.13
N LEU A 131 52.33 -4.04 -19.54
CA LEU A 131 52.67 -5.45 -19.71
C LEU A 131 53.78 -5.65 -20.75
N ILE A 132 53.69 -5.04 -21.92
CA ILE A 132 54.70 -5.15 -22.99
C ILE A 132 56.05 -4.58 -22.54
N LYS A 133 56.05 -3.50 -21.75
CA LYS A 133 57.28 -2.82 -21.32
C LYS A 133 57.93 -3.43 -20.08
N THR A 134 57.17 -4.10 -19.21
CA THR A 134 57.68 -4.69 -17.96
C THR A 134 57.84 -6.21 -18.02
N ASN A 135 57.10 -6.89 -18.91
CA ASN A 135 57.10 -8.34 -18.98
C ASN A 135 57.51 -8.81 -20.40
N PRO A 136 58.77 -9.27 -20.60
CA PRO A 136 59.22 -9.78 -21.89
C PRO A 136 58.54 -11.10 -22.31
N GLU A 137 57.89 -11.80 -21.38
CA GLU A 137 57.10 -13.01 -21.64
C GLU A 137 55.59 -12.71 -21.75
N ALA A 138 55.20 -11.45 -21.97
CA ALA A 138 53.80 -11.06 -22.10
C ALA A 138 53.07 -11.88 -23.18
N THR A 139 52.02 -12.60 -22.78
CA THR A 139 51.08 -13.29 -23.67
C THR A 139 49.70 -12.63 -23.64
N TRP A 140 48.85 -13.05 -24.56
CA TRP A 140 47.45 -12.61 -24.60
C TRP A 140 46.70 -12.98 -23.32
N GLU A 141 46.92 -14.17 -22.79
CA GLU A 141 46.27 -14.67 -21.57
C GLU A 141 46.63 -13.80 -20.37
N ILE A 142 47.91 -13.46 -20.22
CA ILE A 142 48.40 -12.58 -19.15
C ILE A 142 47.80 -11.16 -19.28
N PHE A 143 47.66 -10.66 -20.51
CA PHE A 143 46.98 -9.39 -20.75
C PHE A 143 45.51 -9.42 -20.31
N VAL A 144 44.77 -10.48 -20.66
CA VAL A 144 43.36 -10.63 -20.27
C VAL A 144 43.22 -10.67 -18.74
N GLU A 145 44.07 -11.44 -18.05
CA GLU A 145 44.09 -11.49 -16.58
C GLU A 145 44.39 -10.12 -15.96
N ALA A 146 45.41 -9.42 -16.46
CA ALA A 146 45.77 -8.08 -15.97
C ALA A 146 44.67 -7.04 -16.23
N PHE A 147 43.98 -7.15 -17.37
CA PHE A 147 42.87 -6.25 -17.71
C PHE A 147 41.65 -6.49 -16.82
N LEU A 148 41.29 -7.74 -16.56
CA LEU A 148 40.21 -8.08 -15.64
C LEU A 148 40.53 -7.64 -14.21
N ALA A 149 41.76 -7.84 -13.75
CA ALA A 149 42.21 -7.35 -12.45
C ALA A 149 42.12 -5.81 -12.34
N ALA A 150 42.44 -5.09 -13.42
CA ALA A 150 42.27 -3.64 -13.47
C ALA A 150 40.78 -3.20 -13.44
N LYS A 151 39.87 -3.98 -14.04
CA LYS A 151 38.42 -3.73 -13.91
C LYS A 151 37.95 -3.95 -12.48
N ASP A 152 38.34 -5.06 -11.86
CA ASP A 152 37.98 -5.36 -10.48
C ASP A 152 38.52 -4.30 -9.49
N ALA A 153 39.71 -3.75 -9.75
CA ALA A 153 40.29 -2.66 -8.95
C ALA A 153 39.45 -1.37 -9.02
N ILE A 154 38.94 -1.03 -10.21
CA ILE A 154 38.07 0.14 -10.42
C ILE A 154 36.73 -0.06 -9.72
N ASP A 155 36.15 -1.26 -9.80
CA ASP A 155 34.91 -1.59 -9.10
C ASP A 155 35.06 -1.50 -7.57
N ARG A 156 36.28 -1.71 -7.05
CA ARG A 156 36.64 -1.47 -5.63
C ARG A 156 37.00 -0.02 -5.31
N GLY A 157 37.03 0.88 -6.29
CA GLY A 157 37.34 2.29 -6.12
C GLY A 157 38.85 2.62 -6.07
N GLU A 158 39.72 1.72 -6.51
CA GLU A 158 41.19 1.88 -6.47
C GLU A 158 41.75 2.79 -7.59
N GLY A 159 40.89 3.25 -8.51
CA GLY A 159 41.24 4.18 -9.58
C GLY A 159 41.64 3.49 -10.89
N GLU A 160 41.73 4.27 -11.97
CA GLU A 160 42.17 3.76 -13.29
C GLU A 160 43.68 3.46 -13.27
N PRO A 161 44.15 2.42 -13.98
CA PRO A 161 45.59 2.22 -14.19
C PRO A 161 46.22 3.47 -14.82
N GLU A 162 47.49 3.70 -14.54
CA GLU A 162 48.30 4.79 -15.12
C GLU A 162 49.14 4.30 -16.30
N PHE A 163 49.66 5.24 -17.09
CA PHE A 163 50.64 4.91 -18.14
C PHE A 163 51.98 4.51 -17.51
N TYR A 164 52.72 3.64 -18.21
CA TYR A 164 54.01 3.19 -17.71
C TYR A 164 55.04 4.34 -17.71
N GLN A 165 55.56 4.70 -16.54
CA GLN A 165 56.49 5.83 -16.39
C GLN A 165 57.98 5.47 -16.57
N GLY A 166 58.32 4.19 -16.77
CA GLY A 166 59.69 3.76 -17.01
C GLY A 166 60.64 3.88 -15.80
N PRO A 167 61.87 3.34 -15.90
CA PRO A 167 62.94 3.69 -14.99
C PRO A 167 63.32 5.17 -15.19
N ASN A 168 63.29 5.94 -14.11
CA ASN A 168 63.57 7.38 -14.12
C ASN A 168 64.98 7.65 -14.70
N PRO A 169 65.16 8.54 -15.71
CA PRO A 169 66.46 8.75 -16.39
C PRO A 169 67.59 9.36 -15.55
N LEU A 170 67.41 9.56 -14.24
CA LEU A 170 68.33 10.33 -13.39
C LEU A 170 69.33 9.48 -12.59
N ILE A 171 69.44 8.18 -12.86
CA ILE A 171 70.50 7.34 -12.27
C ILE A 171 71.24 6.61 -13.39
N PHE A 172 72.22 7.29 -13.99
CA PHE A 172 73.28 6.63 -14.73
C PHE A 172 74.37 6.21 -13.73
N PRO A 173 74.57 4.92 -13.42
CA PRO A 173 75.85 4.50 -12.86
C PRO A 173 76.91 4.70 -13.94
N SER A 174 77.89 5.55 -13.63
CA SER A 174 79.09 5.77 -14.42
C SER A 174 79.89 4.46 -14.54
N GLU A 175 80.51 4.28 -15.70
CA GLU A 175 81.60 3.35 -16.03
C GLU A 175 81.21 1.96 -16.57
N THR A 176 81.42 1.76 -17.87
CA THR A 176 82.43 0.78 -18.34
C THR A 176 82.83 1.05 -19.81
N PRO A 177 84.10 0.78 -20.18
CA PRO A 177 84.72 1.25 -21.40
C PRO A 177 84.61 0.21 -22.52
N PHE A 178 83.77 0.47 -23.53
CA PHE A 178 83.68 -0.42 -24.71
C PHE A 178 83.98 0.29 -26.04
N LEU A 179 84.41 1.55 -26.01
CA LEU A 179 84.61 2.38 -27.20
C LEU A 179 86.07 2.60 -27.63
N ASP A 180 87.04 1.89 -27.07
CA ASP A 180 88.45 1.96 -27.54
C ASP A 180 88.85 0.87 -28.56
N ALA A 181 87.92 -0.01 -28.96
CA ALA A 181 88.26 -1.13 -29.86
C ALA A 181 87.85 -0.93 -31.34
N VAL A 182 87.18 0.18 -31.71
CA VAL A 182 86.58 0.32 -33.07
C VAL A 182 87.32 1.34 -33.96
N ASN A 183 88.30 2.09 -33.45
CA ASN A 183 89.13 2.99 -34.28
C ASN A 183 90.58 2.53 -34.38
N LYS A 184 90.84 1.49 -35.18
CA LYS A 184 92.10 1.39 -35.91
C LYS A 184 91.81 1.34 -37.41
N PRO A 185 92.31 2.30 -38.20
CA PRO A 185 92.25 2.21 -39.65
C PRO A 185 93.22 1.12 -40.12
N VAL A 186 92.77 0.31 -41.07
CA VAL A 186 93.65 -0.57 -41.83
C VAL A 186 94.37 0.32 -42.85
N GLU A 187 95.66 0.55 -42.63
CA GLU A 187 96.62 0.93 -43.69
C GLU A 187 97.10 -0.32 -44.43
#